data_AF-A0A2G2ID23-F1
#
_entry.id   AF-A0A2G2ID23-F1
#
_cell.length_a   1.000
_cell.length_b   1.000
_cell.length_c   1.000
_cell.angle_alpha   90.00
_cell.angle_beta   90.00
_cell.angle_gamma   90.00
#
_symmetry.space_group_name_H-M   'P 1'
#
loop_
_entity.id
_entity.type
_entity.pdbx_description
1 polymer ?
#
loop_
_entity_poly.entity_id
_entity_poly.type
_entity_poly.pdbx_seq_one_letter_code
_entity_poly.pdbx_strand_id
1 'polypeptide(L)'
;MTFYFYVVAKGRTDKSQNIMMHIVYSVLRVGMVLVMVSELTTVLYNYHINNFIYWTDNPELFIRLTIFAVIVCNAFAMQYRKISMWLGPVLAGGSWYAYFFFSVWIETESTYLSLLFGYALWLIVFGTCLALFRIYLTRKQKSYLGDGAYAGASE
;
A
#
# COMPACT_ATOMS: atom_id res chain seq x y z
N MET A 1 -7.00 -3.92 -5.13
CA MET A 1 -7.45 -2.51 -5.27
C MET A 1 -8.61 -2.36 -6.26
N THR A 2 -8.54 -2.93 -7.46
CA THR A 2 -9.60 -2.87 -8.49
C THR A 2 -10.95 -3.43 -8.02
N PHE A 3 -10.95 -4.56 -7.30
CA PHE A 3 -12.18 -5.17 -6.78
C PHE A 3 -12.92 -4.27 -5.77
N TYR A 4 -12.19 -3.54 -4.92
CA TYR A 4 -12.79 -2.60 -3.97
C TYR A 4 -13.53 -1.47 -4.68
N PHE A 5 -12.90 -0.86 -5.70
CA PHE A 5 -13.55 0.19 -6.49
C PHE A 5 -14.77 -0.34 -7.27
N TYR A 6 -14.72 -1.59 -7.74
CA TYR A 6 -15.86 -2.24 -8.37
C TYR A 6 -17.05 -2.44 -7.41
N VAL A 7 -16.78 -2.88 -6.17
CA VAL A 7 -17.82 -3.10 -5.15
C VAL A 7 -18.42 -1.77 -4.68
N VAL A 8 -17.59 -0.75 -4.44
CA VAL A 8 -18.07 0.62 -4.13
C VAL A 8 -18.90 1.17 -5.28
N ALA A 9 -18.52 0.89 -6.53
CA ALA A 9 -19.30 1.30 -7.69
C ALA A 9 -20.67 0.59 -7.80
N LYS A 10 -20.81 -0.61 -7.22
CA LYS A 10 -22.07 -1.38 -7.25
C LYS A 10 -23.03 -1.04 -6.11
N GLY A 11 -22.59 -0.35 -5.06
CA GLY A 11 -23.44 0.10 -3.93
C GLY A 11 -24.05 -1.01 -3.06
N ARG A 12 -23.93 -2.29 -3.45
CA ARG A 12 -24.36 -3.47 -2.68
C ARG A 12 -23.24 -4.50 -2.66
N THR A 13 -22.84 -4.92 -1.45
CA THR A 13 -21.91 -6.03 -1.23
C THR A 13 -22.67 -7.34 -1.16
N ASP A 14 -22.44 -8.23 -2.12
CA ASP A 14 -22.96 -9.59 -2.05
C ASP A 14 -22.19 -10.44 -1.03
N LYS A 15 -22.81 -11.48 -0.45
CA LYS A 15 -22.17 -12.37 0.54
C LYS A 15 -20.89 -13.01 -0.03
N SER A 16 -20.89 -13.36 -1.32
CA SER A 16 -19.71 -13.91 -2.01
C SER A 16 -18.53 -12.93 -2.02
N GLN A 17 -18.79 -11.63 -2.19
CA GLN A 17 -17.78 -10.57 -2.23
C GLN A 17 -17.16 -10.31 -0.85
N ASN A 18 -17.95 -10.46 0.22
CA ASN A 18 -17.47 -10.31 1.59
C ASN A 18 -16.50 -11.45 1.96
N ILE A 19 -16.84 -12.70 1.61
CA ILE A 19 -15.95 -13.85 1.79
C ILE A 19 -14.64 -13.64 1.01
N MET A 20 -14.74 -13.19 -0.24
CA MET A 20 -13.55 -12.92 -1.06
C MET A 20 -12.66 -11.83 -0.46
N MET A 21 -13.25 -10.75 0.06
CA MET A 21 -12.49 -9.72 0.79
C MET A 21 -11.78 -10.30 2.00
N HIS A 22 -12.44 -11.16 2.78
CA HIS A 22 -11.85 -11.79 3.95
C HIS A 22 -10.61 -12.63 3.59
N ILE A 23 -10.69 -13.43 2.51
CA ILE A 23 -9.56 -14.21 2.00
C ILE A 23 -8.40 -13.30 1.60
N VAL A 24 -8.69 -12.25 0.83
CA VAL A 24 -7.66 -11.29 0.38
C VAL A 24 -6.97 -10.62 1.56
N TYR A 25 -7.72 -10.23 2.60
CA TYR A 25 -7.14 -9.66 3.82
C TYR A 25 -6.28 -10.65 4.59
N SER A 26 -6.69 -11.91 4.68
CA SER A 26 -5.89 -12.97 5.31
C SER A 26 -4.56 -13.17 4.57
N VAL A 27 -4.58 -13.26 3.25
CA VAL A 27 -3.35 -13.39 2.43
C VAL A 27 -2.44 -12.18 2.59
N LEU A 28 -3.00 -10.96 2.56
CA LEU A 28 -2.23 -9.73 2.81
C LEU A 28 -1.57 -9.74 4.18
N ARG A 29 -2.27 -10.20 5.22
CA ARG A 29 -1.71 -10.26 6.58
C ARG A 29 -0.59 -11.28 6.69
N VAL A 30 -0.71 -12.44 6.06
CA VAL A 30 0.37 -13.43 5.98
C VAL A 30 1.58 -12.86 5.22
N GLY A 31 1.35 -12.19 4.08
CA GLY A 31 2.41 -11.52 3.32
C GLY A 31 3.17 -10.47 4.14
N MET A 32 2.47 -9.68 4.95
CA MET A 32 3.10 -8.71 5.86
C MET A 32 4.01 -9.38 6.88
N VAL A 33 3.58 -10.50 7.47
CA VAL A 33 4.39 -11.24 8.45
C VAL A 33 5.64 -11.83 7.79
N LEU A 34 5.50 -12.41 6.59
CA LEU A 34 6.63 -12.98 5.86
C LEU A 34 7.69 -11.92 5.50
N VAL A 35 7.27 -10.75 5.03
CA VAL A 35 8.23 -9.66 4.73
C VAL A 35 8.86 -9.12 6.01
N MET A 36 8.11 -9.01 7.11
CA MET A 36 8.68 -8.62 8.39
C MET A 36 9.76 -9.59 8.86
N VAL A 37 9.54 -10.90 8.72
CA VAL A 37 10.55 -11.92 9.04
C VAL A 37 11.75 -11.79 8.11
N SER A 38 11.53 -11.63 6.80
CA SER A 38 12.60 -11.45 5.82
C SER A 38 13.49 -10.26 6.16
N GLU A 39 12.92 -9.09 6.42
CA GLU A 39 13.68 -7.89 6.77
C GLU A 39 14.41 -8.05 8.10
N LEU A 40 13.78 -8.68 9.10
CA LEU A 40 14.43 -8.98 10.38
C LEU A 40 15.65 -9.89 10.18
N THR A 41 15.52 -10.94 9.36
CA THR A 41 16.63 -11.82 9.00
C THR A 41 17.74 -11.06 8.27
N THR A 42 17.40 -10.19 7.31
CA THR A 42 18.37 -9.35 6.60
C THR A 42 19.12 -8.41 7.54
N VAL A 43 18.43 -7.80 8.50
CA VAL A 43 19.05 -6.93 9.52
C VAL A 43 19.99 -7.74 10.41
N LEU A 44 19.53 -8.88 10.94
CA LEU A 44 20.33 -9.75 11.81
C LEU A 44 21.58 -10.29 11.09
N TYR A 45 21.43 -10.70 9.84
CA TYR A 45 22.54 -11.20 9.00
C TYR A 45 23.60 -10.13 8.78
N ASN A 46 23.18 -8.92 8.37
CA ASN A 46 24.11 -7.81 8.13
C ASN A 46 24.79 -7.32 9.41
N TYR A 47 24.07 -7.31 10.54
CA TYR A 47 24.63 -6.96 11.84
C TYR A 47 25.73 -7.95 12.27
N HIS A 48 25.53 -9.25 12.03
CA HIS A 48 26.48 -10.28 12.45
C HIS A 48 27.73 -10.36 11.56
N ILE A 49 27.59 -10.13 10.26
CA ILE A 49 28.67 -10.39 9.28
C ILE A 49 29.45 -9.13 8.91
N ASN A 50 28.78 -7.99 8.70
CA ASN A 50 29.41 -6.80 8.11
C ASN A 50 29.76 -5.72 9.15
N ASN A 51 29.60 -6.00 10.45
CA ASN A 51 29.70 -5.04 11.56
C ASN A 51 28.72 -3.85 11.44
N PHE A 52 28.51 -3.12 12.54
CA PHE A 52 27.54 -2.01 12.63
C PHE A 52 27.76 -0.91 11.59
N ILE A 53 29.01 -0.69 11.15
CA ILE A 53 29.39 0.41 10.25
C ILE A 53 28.81 0.23 8.83
N TYR A 54 28.81 -1.00 8.30
CA TYR A 54 28.26 -1.27 6.97
C TYR A 54 26.74 -1.08 6.91
N TRP A 55 26.08 -1.23 8.06
CA TRP A 55 24.64 -1.02 8.17
C TRP A 55 24.26 0.48 8.14
N THR A 56 25.06 1.35 8.75
CA THR A 56 24.82 2.80 8.72
C THR A 56 25.25 3.47 7.42
N ASP A 57 26.26 2.92 6.73
CA ASP A 57 26.80 3.49 5.50
C ASP A 57 26.10 3.02 4.22
N ASN A 58 25.23 2.00 4.29
CA ASN A 58 24.54 1.49 3.11
C ASN A 58 23.16 2.17 2.92
N PRO A 59 23.04 3.14 1.99
CA PRO A 59 21.81 3.91 1.78
C PRO A 59 20.65 3.06 1.25
N GLU A 60 20.94 1.95 0.58
CA GLU A 60 19.92 1.06 0.00
C GLU A 60 19.17 0.27 1.08
N LEU A 61 19.90 -0.24 2.07
CA LEU A 61 19.29 -0.88 3.24
C LEU A 61 18.44 0.12 4.03
N PHE A 62 18.93 1.35 4.17
CA PHE A 62 18.23 2.37 4.93
C PHE A 62 16.93 2.83 4.26
N ILE A 63 16.91 3.00 2.93
CA ILE A 63 15.67 3.33 2.21
C ILE A 63 14.69 2.15 2.22
N ARG A 64 15.17 0.91 2.11
CA ARG A 64 14.31 -0.29 2.18
C ARG A 64 13.61 -0.39 3.53
N LEU A 65 14.35 -0.18 4.62
CA LEU A 65 13.79 -0.12 5.98
C LEU A 65 12.81 1.04 6.15
N THR A 66 13.12 2.21 5.57
CA THR A 66 12.24 3.38 5.58
C THR A 66 10.90 3.06 4.90
N ILE A 67 10.93 2.50 3.69
CA ILE A 67 9.72 2.12 2.95
C ILE A 67 8.93 1.05 3.71
N PHE A 68 9.62 0.04 4.26
CA PHE A 68 8.99 -0.99 5.08
C PHE A 68 8.29 -0.39 6.30
N ALA A 69 8.94 0.54 7.01
CA ALA A 69 8.34 1.27 8.12
C ALA A 69 7.09 2.04 7.68
N VAL A 70 7.11 2.69 6.52
CA VAL A 70 5.92 3.37 5.96
C VAL A 70 4.77 2.38 5.71
N ILE A 71 5.04 1.20 5.14
CA ILE A 71 4.04 0.15 4.92
C ILE A 71 3.40 -0.27 6.25
N VAL A 72 4.22 -0.54 7.26
CA VAL A 72 3.77 -0.96 8.61
C VAL A 72 2.98 0.15 9.30
N CYS A 73 3.47 1.38 9.30
CA CYS A 73 2.76 2.53 9.85
C CYS A 73 1.41 2.76 9.16
N ASN A 74 1.36 2.62 7.84
CA ASN A 74 0.13 2.75 7.07
C ASN A 74 -0.86 1.61 7.38
N ALA A 75 -0.37 0.38 7.58
CA ALA A 75 -1.20 -0.75 8.00
C ALA A 75 -1.82 -0.51 9.39
N PHE A 76 -1.04 -0.04 10.36
CA PHE A 76 -1.56 0.34 11.68
C PHE A 76 -2.55 1.49 11.58
N ALA A 77 -2.23 2.53 10.81
CA ALA A 77 -3.10 3.68 10.65
C ALA A 77 -4.45 3.31 9.99
N MET A 78 -4.45 2.34 9.06
CA MET A 78 -5.68 1.76 8.54
C MET A 78 -6.44 0.90 9.57
N GLN A 79 -5.75 0.10 10.38
CA GLN A 79 -6.36 -0.70 11.44
C GLN A 79 -7.08 0.18 12.48
N TYR A 80 -6.50 1.32 12.83
CA TYR A 80 -7.10 2.32 13.73
C TYR A 80 -8.05 3.30 13.02
N ARG A 81 -8.35 3.10 11.73
CA ARG A 81 -9.19 4.00 10.90
C ARG A 81 -8.76 5.48 10.93
N LYS A 82 -7.47 5.76 11.17
CA LYS A 82 -6.92 7.13 11.23
C LYS A 82 -6.65 7.74 9.86
N ILE A 83 -6.57 6.92 8.80
CA ILE A 83 -6.31 7.37 7.43
C ILE A 83 -7.56 7.22 6.56
N SER A 84 -7.78 8.23 5.71
CA SER A 84 -8.82 8.23 4.66
C SER A 84 -8.69 6.99 3.76
N MET A 85 -9.83 6.36 3.44
CA MET A 85 -9.90 5.20 2.54
C MET A 85 -9.30 5.44 1.15
N TRP A 86 -8.99 6.68 0.78
CA TRP A 86 -8.30 7.00 -0.46
C TRP A 86 -6.76 6.96 -0.37
N LEU A 87 -6.20 7.43 0.76
CA LEU A 87 -4.74 7.50 0.95
C LEU A 87 -4.12 6.14 1.31
N GLY A 88 -4.84 5.34 2.11
CA GLY A 88 -4.34 4.04 2.57
C GLY A 88 -3.93 3.10 1.41
N PRO A 89 -4.77 2.93 0.38
CA PRO A 89 -4.45 2.13 -0.80
C PRO A 89 -3.25 2.65 -1.62
N VAL A 90 -3.09 3.97 -1.73
CA VAL A 90 -1.98 4.59 -2.45
C VAL A 90 -0.67 4.31 -1.73
N LEU A 91 -0.64 4.53 -0.41
CA LEU A 91 0.54 4.26 0.40
C LEU A 91 0.84 2.77 0.48
N ALA A 92 -0.15 1.90 0.59
CA ALA A 92 0.10 0.45 0.62
C ALA A 92 0.60 -0.03 -0.75
N GLY A 93 -0.19 0.13 -1.81
CA GLY A 93 0.17 -0.35 -3.14
C GLY A 93 1.45 0.31 -3.67
N GLY A 94 1.53 1.64 -3.56
CA GLY A 94 2.68 2.41 -4.04
C GLY A 94 3.96 2.02 -3.32
N SER A 95 3.93 1.87 -2.00
CA SER A 95 5.11 1.48 -1.22
C SER A 95 5.50 0.02 -1.44
N TRP A 96 4.55 -0.90 -1.64
CA TRP A 96 4.85 -2.29 -2.00
C TRP A 96 5.59 -2.40 -3.33
N TYR A 97 5.14 -1.66 -4.35
CA TYR A 97 5.84 -1.65 -5.63
C TYR A 97 7.18 -0.92 -5.56
N ALA A 98 7.24 0.21 -4.84
CA ALA A 98 8.51 0.89 -4.60
C ALA A 98 9.52 -0.05 -3.96
N TYR A 99 9.12 -0.73 -2.88
CA TYR A 99 9.94 -1.69 -2.17
C TYR A 99 10.50 -2.77 -3.10
N PHE A 100 9.69 -3.33 -3.98
CA PHE A 100 10.15 -4.30 -4.97
C PHE A 100 11.21 -3.71 -5.92
N PHE A 101 10.96 -2.53 -6.49
CA PHE A 101 11.91 -1.89 -7.40
C PHE A 101 13.22 -1.50 -6.70
N PHE A 102 13.15 -0.94 -5.49
CA PHE A 102 14.34 -0.64 -4.67
C PHE A 102 15.02 -1.90 -4.13
N SER A 103 14.35 -3.05 -4.11
CA SER A 103 14.95 -4.31 -3.65
C SER A 103 15.63 -5.09 -4.76
N VAL A 104 15.16 -4.98 -6.00
CA VAL A 104 15.62 -5.81 -7.12
C VAL A 104 16.45 -5.01 -8.13
N TRP A 105 16.14 -3.72 -8.32
CA TRP A 105 16.69 -2.93 -9.43
C TRP A 105 17.82 -1.99 -9.01
N ILE A 106 17.84 -1.51 -7.77
CA ILE A 106 18.85 -0.55 -7.34
C ILE A 106 20.16 -1.30 -7.02
N GLU A 107 21.13 -1.18 -7.90
CA GLU A 107 22.56 -1.45 -7.65
C GLU A 107 23.32 -0.16 -8.00
N THR A 108 22.98 0.94 -7.34
CA THR A 108 23.53 2.25 -7.71
C THR A 108 24.08 2.91 -6.46
N GLU A 109 25.34 3.37 -6.53
CA GLU A 109 26.00 4.23 -5.53
C GLU A 109 25.28 5.58 -5.44
N SER A 110 24.06 5.57 -4.90
CA SER A 110 23.19 6.73 -4.77
C SER A 110 23.01 7.07 -3.31
N THR A 111 22.99 8.37 -3.01
CA THR A 111 22.76 8.85 -1.65
C THR A 111 21.35 8.52 -1.15
N TYR A 112 21.18 8.37 0.16
CA TYR A 112 19.85 8.15 0.75
C TYR A 112 18.81 9.20 0.34
N LEU A 113 19.20 10.48 0.26
CA LEU A 113 18.30 11.57 -0.11
C LEU A 113 17.78 11.45 -1.54
N SER A 114 18.63 11.08 -2.50
CA SER A 114 18.19 10.87 -3.89
C SER A 114 17.20 9.71 -4.00
N LEU A 115 17.42 8.63 -3.25
CA LEU A 115 16.49 7.50 -3.18
C LEU A 115 15.16 7.90 -2.52
N LEU A 116 15.20 8.72 -1.46
CA LEU A 116 14.00 9.24 -0.79
C LEU A 116 13.17 10.15 -1.70
N PHE A 117 13.81 11.04 -2.47
CA PHE A 117 13.12 11.84 -3.48
C PHE A 117 12.52 10.97 -4.58
N GLY A 118 13.24 9.94 -5.04
CA GLY A 118 12.72 8.96 -5.99
C GLY A 118 11.47 8.24 -5.46
N TYR A 119 11.49 7.83 -4.19
CA TYR A 119 10.34 7.23 -3.52
C TYR A 119 9.16 8.20 -3.41
N ALA A 120 9.39 9.45 -3.01
CA ALA A 120 8.33 10.47 -2.93
C ALA A 120 7.70 10.73 -4.31
N LEU A 121 8.52 10.86 -5.36
CA LEU A 121 8.05 11.03 -6.74
C LEU A 121 7.23 9.82 -7.20
N TRP A 122 7.71 8.61 -6.89
CA TRP A 122 6.98 7.38 -7.18
C TRP A 122 5.59 7.35 -6.55
N LEU A 123 5.47 7.72 -5.27
CA LEU A 123 4.17 7.79 -4.59
C LEU A 123 3.24 8.81 -5.24
N ILE A 124 3.76 9.97 -5.68
CA ILE A 124 2.97 10.99 -6.38
C ILE A 124 2.46 10.45 -7.72
N VAL A 125 3.33 9.80 -8.51
CA VAL A 125 2.96 9.20 -9.79
C VAL A 125 1.91 8.11 -9.59
N PHE A 126 2.16 7.18 -8.67
CA PHE A 126 1.24 6.08 -8.37
C PHE A 126 -0.10 6.59 -7.84
N GLY A 127 -0.08 7.58 -6.94
CA GLY A 127 -1.28 8.24 -6.42
C GLY A 127 -2.08 8.94 -7.53
N THR A 128 -1.40 9.64 -8.44
CA THR A 128 -2.02 10.29 -9.59
C THR A 128 -2.65 9.27 -10.53
N CYS A 129 -1.95 8.18 -10.86
CA CYS A 129 -2.48 7.08 -11.67
C CYS A 129 -3.74 6.47 -11.05
N LEU A 130 -3.76 6.20 -9.75
CA LEU A 130 -4.95 5.70 -9.06
C LEU A 130 -6.09 6.73 -9.01
N ALA A 131 -5.78 8.01 -8.84
CA ALA A 131 -6.77 9.08 -8.89
C ALA A 131 -7.44 9.15 -10.27
N LEU A 132 -6.65 9.12 -11.35
CA LEU A 132 -7.14 9.11 -12.72
C LEU A 132 -7.98 7.85 -13.01
N PHE A 133 -7.52 6.69 -12.54
CA PHE A 133 -8.26 5.44 -12.69
C PHE A 133 -9.61 5.48 -11.97
N ARG A 134 -9.65 6.05 -10.75
CA ARG A 134 -10.91 6.26 -10.03
C ARG A 134 -11.86 7.16 -10.82
N ILE A 135 -11.38 8.29 -11.33
CA ILE A 135 -12.18 9.23 -12.14
C ILE A 135 -12.71 8.53 -13.39
N TYR A 136 -11.86 7.77 -14.09
CA TYR A 136 -12.25 7.02 -15.27
C TYR A 136 -13.38 6.03 -15.00
N LEU A 137 -13.29 5.26 -13.90
CA LEU A 137 -14.32 4.29 -13.52
C LEU A 137 -15.63 4.94 -13.05
N THR A 138 -15.56 6.07 -12.33
CA THR A 138 -16.76 6.80 -11.86
C THR A 138 -17.41 7.67 -12.94
N ARG A 139 -16.73 7.95 -14.06
CA ARG A 139 -17.27 8.79 -15.14
C ARG A 139 -18.53 8.23 -15.81
N LYS A 140 -18.73 6.89 -15.80
CA LYS A 140 -19.94 6.24 -16.34
C LYS A 140 -21.09 6.10 -15.34
N GLN A 141 -20.93 6.56 -14.10
CA GLN A 141 -21.84 6.26 -12.98
C GLN A 141 -22.95 7.31 -12.73
N LYS A 142 -23.36 8.06 -13.76
CA LYS A 142 -24.36 9.15 -13.65
C LYS A 142 -25.79 8.73 -13.23
N SER A 143 -26.07 7.44 -13.01
CA SER A 143 -27.45 6.91 -12.90
C SER A 143 -27.86 6.31 -11.53
N TYR A 144 -27.00 6.25 -10.52
CA TYR A 144 -27.33 5.54 -9.25
C TYR A 144 -27.05 6.31 -7.96
N LEU A 145 -26.88 7.63 -8.04
CA LEU A 145 -26.78 8.52 -6.86
C LEU A 145 -28.13 9.18 -6.49
N GLY A 146 -29.26 8.60 -6.91
CA GLY A 146 -30.62 9.15 -6.71
C GLY A 146 -31.52 8.41 -5.71
N ASP A 147 -31.39 7.09 -5.54
CA ASP A 147 -32.49 6.29 -4.94
C ASP A 147 -32.14 5.62 -3.60
N GLY A 148 -31.25 6.25 -2.81
CA GLY A 148 -30.93 5.80 -1.45
C GLY A 148 -31.70 6.51 -0.33
N ALA A 149 -32.39 7.61 -0.64
CA ALA A 149 -32.98 8.49 0.37
C ALA A 149 -34.46 8.21 0.70
N TYR A 150 -35.13 7.25 0.04
CA TYR A 150 -36.57 7.02 0.20
C TYR A 150 -36.97 5.64 0.74
N ALA A 151 -36.03 4.70 0.92
CA ALA A 151 -36.36 3.33 1.37
C ALA A 151 -36.39 3.16 2.91
N GLY A 152 -36.59 4.24 3.67
CA GLY A 152 -36.64 4.22 5.14
C GLY A 152 -37.82 4.99 5.73
N ALA A 153 -38.83 5.33 4.93
CA ALA A 153 -39.99 6.13 5.35
C ALA A 153 -41.34 5.42 5.21
N SER A 154 -41.35 4.10 5.00
CA SER A 154 -42.57 3.29 5.05
C SER A 154 -42.24 1.81 5.20
N GLU A 155 -42.13 1.35 6.44
CA GLU A 155 -42.66 0.08 6.98
C GLU A 155 -42.31 -0.05 8.46
#